data_AF-A0AA85F2D8-F1
#
_entry.id   AF-A0AA85F2D8-F1
#
_cell.length_a   1.000
_cell.length_b   1.000
_cell.length_c   1.000
_cell.angle_alpha   90.00
_cell.angle_beta   90.00
_cell.angle_gamma   90.00
#
_symmetry.space_group_name_H-M   'P 1'
#
loop_
_entity.id
_entity.type
_entity.pdbx_description
1 polymer ?
#
loop_
_entity_poly.entity_id
_entity_poly.type
_entity_poly.pdbx_seq_one_letter_code
_entity_poly.pdbx_strand_id
1 'polypeptide(L)'
;MGHALSTYKDPESMPDIFTGPVFDPVDGFPEGRKRREFILTEEEMIAAGLKPYERDYCAHLLLAFRKCGDEHVIPAFYCSDLKHKYHHCKESDLLHRMKEYERERRLLHKRTSILE
;
A
#
# COMPACT_ATOMS: atom_id res chain seq x y z
N MET A 1 5.69 -16.66 6.69
CA MET A 1 4.98 -17.61 7.60
C MET A 1 4.82 -17.12 9.04
N GLY A 2 5.41 -15.97 9.45
CA GLY A 2 5.29 -15.51 10.85
C GLY A 2 3.86 -15.17 11.28
N HIS A 3 3.09 -14.49 10.43
CA HIS A 3 1.74 -14.04 10.79
C HIS A 3 0.73 -15.17 10.99
N ALA A 4 0.77 -16.21 10.14
CA ALA A 4 -0.11 -17.38 10.29
C ALA A 4 0.12 -18.11 11.61
N LEU A 5 1.37 -18.20 12.05
CA LEU A 5 1.73 -18.78 13.34
C LEU A 5 1.26 -17.93 14.53
N SER A 6 1.34 -16.60 14.42
CA SER A 6 0.90 -15.72 15.51
C SER A 6 -0.62 -15.60 15.63
N THR A 7 -1.35 -15.62 14.51
CA THR A 7 -2.82 -15.68 14.51
C THR A 7 -3.34 -17.01 15.06
N TYR A 8 -2.66 -18.12 14.75
CA TYR A 8 -3.00 -19.42 15.32
C TYR A 8 -2.82 -19.45 16.85
N LYS A 9 -1.80 -18.78 17.38
CA LYS A 9 -1.54 -18.73 18.83
C LYS A 9 -2.55 -17.84 19.56
N ASP A 10 -2.74 -16.61 19.09
CA ASP A 10 -3.53 -15.59 19.79
C ASP A 10 -4.52 -14.93 18.81
N PRO A 11 -5.66 -15.59 18.50
CA PRO A 11 -6.57 -15.14 17.45
C PRO A 11 -7.27 -13.81 17.78
N GLU A 12 -7.50 -13.51 19.06
CA GLU A 12 -8.22 -12.30 19.47
C GLU A 12 -7.36 -11.03 19.39
N SER A 13 -6.04 -11.16 19.52
CA SER A 13 -5.11 -10.02 19.57
C SER A 13 -4.54 -9.63 18.20
N MET A 14 -4.75 -10.47 17.18
CA MET A 14 -4.12 -10.35 15.87
C MET A 14 -5.16 -10.00 14.80
N PRO A 15 -4.89 -9.02 13.91
CA PRO A 15 -5.81 -8.67 12.85
C PRO A 15 -5.80 -9.76 11.77
N ASP A 16 -6.96 -9.97 11.14
CA ASP A 16 -7.12 -10.92 10.04
C ASP A 16 -6.93 -10.23 8.69
N ILE A 17 -6.12 -10.84 7.83
CA ILE A 17 -5.70 -10.29 6.53
C ILE A 17 -6.87 -10.29 5.54
N PHE A 18 -7.82 -11.22 5.68
CA PHE A 18 -8.89 -11.41 4.71
C PHE A 18 -10.10 -10.51 4.96
N THR A 19 -10.44 -10.27 6.22
CA THR A 19 -11.59 -9.45 6.62
C THR A 19 -11.31 -7.95 6.54
N GLY A 20 -10.04 -7.54 6.64
CA GLY A 20 -9.62 -6.14 6.52
C GLY A 20 -9.84 -5.32 7.81
N PRO A 21 -9.79 -3.98 7.74
CA PRO A 21 -9.85 -3.12 8.91
C PRO A 21 -11.20 -3.19 9.63
N VAL A 22 -11.18 -3.54 10.92
CA VAL A 22 -12.36 -3.55 11.79
C VAL A 22 -12.65 -2.19 12.43
N PHE A 23 -11.62 -1.38 12.65
CA PHE A 23 -11.73 -0.08 13.31
C PHE A 23 -11.88 1.06 12.30
N ASP A 24 -12.58 2.12 12.71
CA ASP A 24 -12.78 3.28 11.85
C ASP A 24 -11.43 3.93 11.52
N PRO A 25 -11.20 4.38 10.26
CA PRO A 25 -9.94 5.01 9.86
C PRO A 25 -9.65 6.34 10.58
N VAL A 26 -10.67 6.96 11.16
CA VAL A 26 -10.59 8.26 11.86
C VAL A 26 -10.27 8.08 13.34
N ASP A 27 -10.45 6.87 13.90
CA ASP A 27 -10.17 6.60 15.31
C ASP A 27 -8.69 6.85 15.65
N GLY A 28 -8.45 7.76 16.58
CA GLY A 28 -7.11 8.17 16.99
C GLY A 28 -6.50 9.33 16.19
N PHE A 29 -7.23 9.92 15.24
CA PHE A 29 -6.81 11.11 14.50
C PHE A 29 -7.71 12.31 14.82
N PRO A 30 -7.35 13.16 15.80
CA PRO A 30 -8.23 14.25 16.27
C PRO A 30 -8.49 15.34 15.21
N GLU A 31 -7.54 15.58 14.32
CA GLU A 31 -7.63 16.58 13.24
C GLU A 31 -8.14 15.97 11.91
N GLY A 32 -8.51 14.68 11.93
CA GLY A 32 -8.86 13.92 10.73
C GLY A 32 -7.65 13.39 9.95
N ARG A 33 -7.88 12.35 9.13
CA ARG A 33 -6.83 11.71 8.32
C ARG A 33 -6.83 12.29 6.90
N LYS A 34 -5.69 12.81 6.45
CA LYS A 34 -5.53 13.26 5.05
C LYS A 34 -5.72 12.07 4.10
N ARG A 35 -6.56 12.24 3.07
CA ARG A 35 -6.76 11.25 2.02
C ARG A 35 -5.54 11.20 1.09
N ARG A 36 -5.23 10.02 0.58
CA ARG A 36 -4.18 9.84 -0.43
C ARG A 36 -4.72 10.35 -1.77
N GLU A 37 -3.95 11.19 -2.43
CA GLU A 37 -4.33 11.80 -3.71
C GLU A 37 -3.82 10.93 -4.86
N PHE A 38 -4.69 10.69 -5.83
CA PHE A 38 -4.29 10.09 -7.11
C PHE A 38 -3.78 11.18 -8.05
N ILE A 39 -2.61 10.95 -8.65
CA ILE A 39 -2.02 11.88 -9.62
C ILE A 39 -2.61 11.66 -11.02
N LEU A 40 -3.04 10.43 -11.33
CA LEU A 40 -3.66 10.05 -12.59
C LEU A 40 -5.13 9.72 -12.40
N THR A 41 -5.94 9.97 -13.41
CA THR A 41 -7.33 9.52 -13.43
C THR A 41 -7.42 8.03 -13.78
N GLU A 42 -8.51 7.36 -13.39
CA GLU A 42 -8.71 5.94 -13.71
C GLU A 42 -8.82 5.69 -15.22
N GLU A 43 -9.47 6.60 -15.94
CA GLU A 43 -9.63 6.55 -17.40
C GLU A 43 -8.29 6.60 -18.12
N GLU A 44 -7.37 7.47 -17.66
CA GLU A 44 -5.99 7.55 -18.19
C GLU A 44 -5.22 6.25 -17.97
N MET A 45 -5.38 5.60 -16.81
CA MET A 45 -4.72 4.33 -16.51
C MET A 45 -5.25 3.19 -17.39
N ILE A 46 -6.55 3.18 -17.69
CA ILE A 46 -7.19 2.22 -18.59
C ILE A 46 -6.71 2.46 -20.02
N ALA A 47 -6.68 3.71 -20.47
CA ALA A 47 -6.20 4.10 -21.80
C ALA A 47 -4.72 3.72 -22.00
N ALA A 48 -3.91 3.80 -20.95
CA ALA A 48 -2.52 3.36 -20.95
C ALA A 48 -2.33 1.83 -20.94
N GLY A 49 -3.42 1.04 -20.92
CA GLY A 49 -3.35 -0.42 -20.90
C GLY A 49 -2.75 -1.00 -19.61
N LEU A 50 -2.85 -0.29 -18.48
CA LEU A 50 -2.40 -0.82 -17.19
C LEU A 50 -3.34 -1.94 -16.74
N LYS A 51 -2.76 -3.04 -16.24
CA LYS A 51 -3.54 -4.13 -15.65
C LYS A 51 -4.10 -3.71 -14.29
N PRO A 52 -5.20 -4.31 -13.81
CA PRO A 52 -5.84 -3.89 -12.55
C PRO A 52 -4.90 -3.84 -11.35
N TYR A 53 -3.95 -4.78 -11.24
CA TYR A 53 -2.99 -4.82 -10.13
C TYR A 53 -1.88 -3.76 -10.22
N GLU A 54 -1.75 -3.06 -11.35
CA GLU A 54 -0.73 -2.02 -11.57
C GLU A 54 -1.30 -0.61 -11.32
N ARG A 55 -2.64 -0.49 -11.19
CA ARG A 55 -3.40 0.75 -11.03
C ARG A 55 -3.40 1.24 -9.56
N ASP A 56 -2.21 1.33 -8.98
CA ASP A 56 -2.01 1.86 -7.63
C ASP A 56 -1.66 3.37 -7.66
N TYR A 57 -1.57 4.00 -6.49
CA TYR A 57 -1.12 5.41 -6.35
C TYR A 57 0.22 5.71 -7.07
N CYS A 58 1.11 4.72 -7.16
CA CYS A 58 2.40 4.82 -7.85
C CYS A 58 2.34 4.64 -9.39
N ALA A 59 1.16 4.50 -10.01
CA ALA A 59 1.02 4.22 -11.43
C ALA A 59 1.64 5.29 -12.36
N HIS A 60 1.69 6.54 -11.91
CA HIS A 60 2.32 7.65 -12.64
C HIS A 60 3.81 7.41 -12.95
N LEU A 61 4.56 6.84 -12.02
CA LEU A 61 5.97 6.49 -12.23
C LEU A 61 6.13 5.28 -13.14
N LEU A 62 5.20 4.32 -13.08
CA LEU A 62 5.22 3.16 -13.97
C LEU A 62 5.00 3.58 -15.42
N LEU A 63 4.07 4.51 -15.66
CA LEU A 63 3.82 5.05 -16.98
C LEU A 63 5.05 5.80 -17.52
N ALA A 64 5.69 6.63 -16.68
CA ALA A 64 6.93 7.32 -17.04
C ALA A 64 8.06 6.34 -17.38
N PHE A 65 8.18 5.24 -16.62
CA PHE A 65 9.16 4.20 -16.90
C PHE A 65 8.89 3.48 -18.22
N ARG A 66 7.62 3.17 -18.55
CA ARG A 66 7.25 2.58 -19.84
C ARG A 66 7.58 3.51 -21.01
N LYS A 67 7.23 4.80 -20.91
CA LYS A 67 7.57 5.81 -21.92
C LYS A 67 9.08 5.89 -22.18
N CYS A 68 9.89 5.91 -21.13
CA CYS A 68 11.35 5.87 -21.26
C CYS A 68 11.84 4.60 -21.96
N GLY A 69 11.17 3.47 -21.72
CA GLY A 69 11.44 2.20 -22.40
C GLY A 69 11.14 2.23 -23.90
N ASP A 70 10.09 2.94 -24.30
CA ASP A 70 9.69 3.08 -25.70
C ASP A 70 10.61 4.05 -26.46
N GLU A 71 11.18 5.05 -25.78
CA GLU A 71 12.05 6.07 -26.37
C GLU A 71 13.52 5.61 -26.56
N HIS A 72 14.00 4.68 -25.73
CA HIS A 72 15.41 4.28 -25.71
C HIS A 72 15.65 2.82 -26.12
N VAL A 73 16.66 2.60 -26.98
CA VAL A 73 17.05 1.26 -27.48
C VAL A 73 17.61 0.36 -26.36
N ILE A 74 18.24 0.93 -25.33
CA ILE A 74 18.81 0.19 -24.19
C ILE A 74 18.27 0.75 -22.87
N PRO A 75 17.03 0.41 -22.48
CA PRO A 75 16.36 1.03 -21.34
C PRO A 75 17.01 0.72 -19.99
N ALA A 76 17.78 -0.37 -19.89
CA ALA A 76 18.44 -0.77 -18.66
C ALA A 76 19.42 0.27 -18.11
N PHE A 77 20.10 1.04 -18.97
CA PHE A 77 21.06 2.05 -18.55
C PHE A 77 20.43 3.43 -18.37
N TYR A 78 19.55 3.83 -19.29
CA TYR A 78 18.98 5.19 -19.31
C TYR A 78 17.78 5.36 -18.37
N CYS A 79 16.98 4.32 -18.16
CA CYS A 79 15.74 4.40 -17.38
C CYS A 79 15.88 3.89 -15.94
N SER A 80 17.11 3.68 -15.47
CA SER A 80 17.40 3.17 -14.12
C SER A 80 16.86 4.09 -13.03
N ASP A 81 17.02 5.40 -13.16
CA ASP A 81 16.53 6.39 -12.19
C ASP A 81 15.00 6.35 -12.03
N LEU A 82 14.28 6.22 -13.14
CA LEU A 82 12.81 6.11 -13.12
C LEU A 82 12.36 4.80 -12.46
N LYS A 83 13.09 3.71 -12.73
CA LYS A 83 12.86 2.42 -12.08
C LYS A 83 13.07 2.52 -10.56
N HIS A 84 14.14 3.18 -10.11
CA HIS A 84 14.40 3.40 -8.69
C HIS A 84 13.31 4.23 -8.02
N LYS A 85 12.86 5.32 -8.66
CA LYS A 85 11.74 6.13 -8.16
C LYS A 85 10.45 5.31 -8.02
N TYR A 86 10.13 4.48 -9.01
CA TYR A 86 8.97 3.58 -8.95
C TYR A 86 9.07 2.59 -7.79
N HIS A 87 10.22 1.95 -7.60
CA HIS A 87 10.43 1.02 -6.50
C HIS A 87 10.33 1.70 -5.14
N HIS A 88 10.92 2.88 -4.97
CA HIS A 88 10.81 3.65 -3.74
C HIS A 88 9.35 4.01 -3.41
N CYS A 89 8.57 4.38 -4.43
CA CYS A 89 7.14 4.61 -4.25
C CYS A 89 6.41 3.34 -3.76
N LYS A 90 6.67 2.19 -4.38
CA LYS A 90 6.09 0.90 -3.94
C LYS A 90 6.51 0.50 -2.54
N GLU A 91 7.75 0.78 -2.15
CA GLU A 91 8.23 0.57 -0.79
C GLU A 91 7.48 1.45 0.20
N SER A 92 7.29 2.73 -0.11
CA SER A 92 6.49 3.64 0.72
C SER A 92 5.02 3.21 0.86
N ASP A 93 4.45 2.61 -0.19
CA ASP A 93 3.10 2.02 -0.18
C ASP A 93 3.04 0.79 0.73
N LEU A 94 4.05 -0.08 0.65
CA LEU A 94 4.17 -1.24 1.51
C LEU A 94 4.28 -0.82 2.99
N LEU A 95 5.13 0.18 3.27
CA LEU A 95 5.27 0.74 4.62
C LEU A 95 3.95 1.31 5.16
N HIS A 96 3.12 1.92 4.31
CA HIS A 96 1.78 2.37 4.72
C HIS A 96 0.90 1.19 5.13
N ARG A 97 0.88 0.10 4.35
CA ARG A 97 0.10 -1.10 4.67
C ARG A 97 0.58 -1.77 5.97
N MET A 98 1.90 -1.79 6.20
CA MET A 98 2.46 -2.29 7.45
C MET A 98 2.04 -1.45 8.66
N LYS A 99 1.98 -0.12 8.52
CA LYS A 99 1.50 0.77 9.58
C LYS A 99 0.02 0.56 9.89
N GLU A 100 -0.80 0.31 8.87
CA GLU A 100 -2.23 0.00 9.05
C GLU A 100 -2.42 -1.32 9.81
N TYR A 101 -1.67 -2.35 9.41
CA TYR A 101 -1.66 -3.64 10.10
C TYR A 101 -1.24 -3.52 11.57
N GLU A 102 -0.15 -2.80 11.87
CA GLU A 102 0.29 -2.59 13.26
C GLU A 102 -0.72 -1.77 14.06
N ARG A 103 -1.37 -0.78 13.44
CA ARG A 103 -2.41 0.02 14.10
C ARG A 103 -3.55 -0.88 14.55
N GLU A 104 -4.07 -1.73 13.68
CA GLU A 104 -5.16 -2.65 14.02
C GLU A 104 -4.76 -3.61 15.14
N ARG A 105 -3.57 -4.21 15.04
CA ARG A 105 -3.05 -5.08 16.09
C ARG A 105 -3.01 -4.40 17.46
N ARG A 106 -2.55 -3.15 17.53
CA ARG A 106 -2.50 -2.39 18.79
C ARG A 106 -3.90 -2.03 19.31
N LEU A 107 -4.84 -1.70 18.42
CA LEU A 107 -6.21 -1.41 18.80
C LEU A 107 -6.96 -2.66 19.30
N LEU A 108 -6.75 -3.82 18.67
CA LEU A 108 -7.26 -5.10 19.15
C LEU A 108 -6.72 -5.42 20.53
N HIS A 109 -5.40 -5.31 20.73
CA HIS A 109 -4.78 -5.59 22.02
C HIS A 109 -5.29 -4.65 23.13
N LYS A 110 -5.51 -3.37 22.81
CA LYS A 110 -6.13 -2.42 23.76
C LYS A 110 -7.57 -2.79 24.08
N ARG A 111 -8.33 -3.29 23.10
CA ARG A 111 -9.72 -3.73 23.29
C ARG A 111 -9.77 -4.97 24.18
N THR A 112 -8.92 -5.97 23.95
CA THR A 112 -8.86 -7.17 24.80
C THR A 112 -8.49 -6.82 26.23
N SER A 113 -7.50 -5.94 26.45
CA SER A 113 -7.07 -5.53 27.79
C SER A 113 -8.11 -4.73 28.59
N ILE A 114 -9.11 -4.15 27.93
CA ILE A 114 -10.22 -3.43 28.61
C ILE A 114 -11.36 -4.38 28.98
N LEU A 115 -11.47 -5.51 28.27
CA LEU A 115 -12.52 -6.50 28.49
C LEU A 115 -12.18 -7.49 29.60
N GLU A 116 -10.89 -7.66 29.89
CA GLU A 116 -10.35 -8.38 31.06
C GLU A 116 -10.47 -7.55 32.35
#